data_AF-A0A0C1TVR8-F1
#
_entry.id   AF-A0A0C1TVR8-F1
#
_cell.length_a   1.000
_cell.length_b   1.000
_cell.length_c   1.000
_cell.angle_alpha   90.00
_cell.angle_beta   90.00
_cell.angle_gamma   90.00
#
_symmetry.space_group_name_H-M   'P 1'
#
loop_
_entity.id
_entity.type
_entity.pdbx_description
1 polymer ?
#
loop_
_entity_poly.entity_id
_entity_poly.type
_entity_poly.pdbx_seq_one_letter_code
_entity_poly.pdbx_strand_id
1 'polypeptide(L)'
;MNKKTIVIPALYLALLSAGVTLSAGSARAHCDTLDGPVVQDARIALEKNDVTPVLKWVREKDEAKIRSSFRETVAAAKKGAKAKEAAEHRFFTSLVKVHRAAEGAPFTGLKPAGTVEPAVAAADSALASGSSAELVKIVTDAVAAGIRERFDRVAEAKKHKDESVAAGRKYVAAYVEYTHYVERLHRDAEGHAAHHGGPDGTKAPHGHGDAHASHGH
;
A
#
# COMPACT_ATOMS: atom_id res chain seq x y z
N MET A 1 27.24 59.26 -13.41
CA MET A 1 25.77 59.25 -13.23
C MET A 1 25.18 58.68 -14.51
N ASN A 2 24.47 57.56 -14.59
CA ASN A 2 23.55 56.90 -13.67
C ASN A 2 23.74 55.37 -13.71
N LYS A 3 23.87 54.72 -12.55
CA LYS A 3 23.76 53.27 -12.41
C LYS A 3 22.27 52.94 -12.20
N LYS A 4 21.64 52.24 -13.14
CA LYS A 4 20.31 51.66 -12.92
C LYS A 4 20.48 50.36 -12.15
N THR A 5 20.27 50.42 -10.86
CA THR A 5 20.22 49.25 -9.97
C THR A 5 18.95 48.47 -10.30
N ILE A 6 19.08 47.34 -10.99
CA ILE A 6 17.98 46.39 -11.16
C ILE A 6 17.92 45.58 -9.87
N VAL A 7 17.02 45.98 -8.98
CA VAL A 7 16.70 45.22 -7.77
C VAL A 7 15.81 44.07 -8.20
N ILE A 8 16.36 42.85 -8.23
CA ILE A 8 15.60 41.62 -8.42
C ILE A 8 14.76 41.43 -7.15
N PRO A 9 13.42 41.39 -7.19
CA PRO A 9 12.65 41.04 -6.02
C PRO A 9 12.78 39.54 -5.80
N ALA A 10 13.73 39.18 -4.94
CA ALA A 10 13.82 37.88 -4.29
C ALA A 10 12.67 37.76 -3.29
N LEU A 11 11.46 37.44 -3.75
CA LEU A 11 10.39 36.99 -2.87
C LEU A 11 9.24 36.31 -3.65
N TYR A 12 9.41 35.04 -4.00
CA TYR A 12 8.32 34.07 -3.95
C TYR A 12 8.88 32.74 -3.44
N LEU A 13 9.14 32.77 -2.14
CA LEU A 13 9.25 31.59 -1.30
C LEU A 13 7.86 30.93 -1.21
N ALA A 14 7.84 29.60 -1.31
CA ALA A 14 7.05 28.68 -0.48
C ALA A 14 6.39 27.55 -1.27
N LEU A 15 7.02 26.38 -1.16
CA LEU A 15 6.38 25.13 -0.77
C LEU A 15 5.13 24.70 -1.56
N LEU A 16 5.36 23.91 -2.61
CA LEU A 16 4.45 22.83 -2.99
C LEU A 16 5.20 21.50 -2.95
N SER A 17 5.85 21.22 -1.81
CA SER A 17 6.01 19.85 -1.35
C SER A 17 4.64 19.37 -0.84
N ALA A 18 3.70 19.17 -1.76
CA ALA A 18 2.50 18.40 -1.47
C ALA A 18 2.97 16.97 -1.21
N GLY A 19 3.04 16.63 0.08
CA GLY A 19 3.47 15.31 0.53
C GLY A 19 2.67 14.24 -0.20
N VAL A 20 3.39 13.39 -0.92
CA VAL A 20 2.85 12.11 -1.39
C VAL A 20 2.65 11.29 -0.12
N THR A 21 1.46 11.36 0.46
CA THR A 21 1.04 10.39 1.46
C THR A 21 0.99 9.05 0.74
N LEU A 22 1.99 8.21 0.97
CA LEU A 22 2.01 6.84 0.47
C LEU A 22 0.72 6.15 0.90
N SER A 23 -0.11 5.79 -0.09
CA SER A 23 -1.37 5.08 0.12
C SER A 23 -1.14 3.58 0.41
N ALA A 24 -0.21 3.27 1.33
CA ALA A 24 -0.03 1.93 1.88
C ALA A 24 -1.20 1.51 2.80
N GLY A 25 -2.24 2.35 2.90
CA GLY A 25 -3.41 2.14 3.74
C GLY A 25 -4.40 1.13 3.17
N SER A 26 -4.55 1.02 1.84
CA SER A 26 -5.65 0.25 1.25
C SER A 26 -5.51 -1.26 1.41
N ALA A 27 -4.33 -1.84 1.11
CA ALA A 27 -4.08 -3.26 1.36
C ALA A 27 -4.11 -3.58 2.87
N ARG A 28 -3.57 -2.66 3.68
CA ARG A 28 -3.61 -2.74 5.15
C ARG A 28 -5.02 -2.64 5.73
N ALA A 29 -5.93 -1.96 5.05
CA ALA A 29 -7.32 -1.79 5.41
C ALA A 29 -8.19 -2.98 5.00
N HIS A 30 -7.70 -3.86 4.14
CA HIS A 30 -8.45 -5.05 3.77
C HIS A 30 -8.41 -6.10 4.89
N CYS A 31 -7.25 -6.30 5.52
CA CYS A 31 -7.07 -7.28 6.59
C CYS A 31 -7.84 -6.95 7.89
N ASP A 32 -8.39 -5.75 8.03
CA ASP A 32 -9.17 -5.32 9.20
C ASP A 32 -10.67 -5.11 8.93
N THR A 33 -11.18 -5.52 7.76
CA THR A 33 -12.62 -5.49 7.48
C THR A 33 -13.35 -6.78 7.91
N LEU A 34 -14.66 -6.68 8.11
CA LEU A 34 -15.54 -7.82 8.41
C LEU A 34 -15.68 -8.84 7.28
N ASP A 35 -15.40 -8.43 6.05
CA ASP A 35 -15.40 -9.26 4.84
C ASP A 35 -14.00 -9.65 4.36
N GLY A 36 -12.95 -9.12 5.00
CA GLY A 36 -11.56 -9.38 4.67
C GLY A 36 -11.08 -10.79 5.07
N PRO A 37 -9.92 -11.22 4.55
CA PRO A 37 -9.52 -12.62 4.53
C PRO A 37 -9.27 -13.18 5.93
N VAL A 38 -8.77 -12.34 6.84
CA VAL A 38 -8.57 -12.69 8.26
C VAL A 38 -9.90 -13.11 8.91
N VAL A 39 -10.97 -12.34 8.67
CA VAL A 39 -12.30 -12.61 9.25
C VAL A 39 -12.99 -13.75 8.51
N GLN A 40 -12.81 -13.89 7.20
CA GLN A 40 -13.36 -15.03 6.44
C GLN A 40 -12.81 -16.37 6.95
N ASP A 41 -11.49 -16.48 7.14
CA ASP A 41 -10.90 -17.69 7.72
C ASP A 41 -11.37 -17.92 9.17
N ALA A 42 -11.60 -16.84 9.93
CA ALA A 42 -12.18 -16.95 11.27
C ALA A 42 -13.61 -17.49 11.28
N ARG A 43 -14.45 -17.09 10.31
CA ARG A 43 -15.80 -17.63 10.14
C ARG A 43 -15.76 -19.11 9.79
N ILE A 44 -14.94 -19.49 8.81
CA ILE A 44 -14.75 -20.90 8.40
C ILE A 44 -14.26 -21.74 9.59
N ALA A 45 -13.30 -21.22 10.36
CA ALA A 45 -12.79 -21.89 11.55
C ALA A 45 -13.88 -22.13 12.60
N LEU A 46 -14.69 -21.10 12.90
CA LEU A 46 -15.78 -21.20 13.87
C LEU A 46 -16.88 -22.16 13.41
N GLU A 47 -17.22 -22.14 12.11
CA GLU A 47 -18.19 -23.07 11.51
C GLU A 47 -17.73 -24.52 11.62
N LYS A 48 -16.46 -24.78 11.30
CA LYS A 48 -15.86 -26.12 11.36
C LYS A 48 -15.41 -26.54 12.77
N ASN A 49 -15.49 -25.64 13.74
CA ASN A 49 -14.90 -25.81 15.07
C ASN A 49 -13.41 -26.23 15.02
N ASP A 50 -12.67 -25.66 14.06
CA ASP A 50 -11.24 -25.91 13.85
C ASP A 50 -10.50 -24.58 13.74
N VAL A 51 -9.64 -24.28 14.71
CA VAL A 51 -8.90 -23.01 14.77
C VAL A 51 -7.78 -22.90 13.73
N THR A 52 -7.36 -24.02 13.13
CA THR A 52 -6.18 -24.11 12.27
C THR A 52 -6.12 -23.07 11.14
N PRO A 53 -7.21 -22.79 10.39
CA PRO A 53 -7.20 -21.79 9.31
C PRO A 53 -6.83 -20.37 9.78
N VAL A 54 -7.09 -20.04 11.04
CA VAL A 54 -6.87 -18.70 11.61
C VAL A 54 -5.41 -18.48 11.96
N LEU A 55 -4.68 -19.52 12.36
CA LEU A 55 -3.37 -19.37 12.99
C LEU A 55 -2.29 -18.85 12.03
N LYS A 56 -2.47 -19.06 10.71
CA LYS A 56 -1.59 -18.50 9.67
C LYS A 56 -1.56 -16.95 9.65
N TRP A 57 -2.58 -16.30 10.22
CA TRP A 57 -2.69 -14.84 10.25
C TRP A 57 -1.97 -14.20 11.45
N VAL A 58 -1.42 -14.98 12.37
CA VAL A 58 -0.77 -14.47 13.58
C VAL A 58 0.64 -15.02 13.70
N ARG A 59 1.46 -14.38 14.54
CA ARG A 59 2.79 -14.90 14.86
C ARG A 59 2.64 -16.11 15.78
N GLU A 60 3.60 -17.03 15.71
CA GLU A 60 3.67 -18.23 16.56
C GLU A 60 3.47 -17.89 18.06
N LYS A 61 4.15 -16.86 18.57
CA LYS A 61 4.02 -16.42 19.96
C LYS A 61 2.62 -15.98 20.38
N ASP A 62 1.78 -15.59 19.43
CA ASP A 62 0.42 -15.11 19.66
C ASP A 62 -0.62 -16.24 19.53
N GLU A 63 -0.24 -17.44 19.04
CA GLU A 63 -1.17 -18.55 18.80
C GLU A 63 -1.95 -18.98 20.05
N ALA A 64 -1.26 -19.12 21.19
CA ALA A 64 -1.89 -19.60 22.42
C ALA A 64 -3.07 -18.70 22.84
N LYS A 65 -2.91 -17.39 22.66
CA LYS A 65 -3.94 -16.38 22.92
C LYS A 65 -5.13 -16.55 21.97
N ILE A 66 -4.87 -16.72 20.67
CA ILE A 66 -5.93 -16.92 19.66
C ILE A 66 -6.69 -18.23 19.91
N ARG A 67 -5.99 -19.32 20.22
CA ARG A 67 -6.61 -20.61 20.57
C ARG A 67 -7.52 -20.50 21.78
N SER A 68 -7.11 -19.75 22.82
CA SER A 68 -7.96 -19.51 23.99
C SER A 68 -9.23 -18.75 23.63
N SER A 69 -9.07 -17.62 22.94
CA SER A 69 -10.20 -16.79 22.53
C SER A 69 -11.17 -17.55 21.61
N PHE A 70 -10.66 -18.40 20.71
CA PHE A 70 -11.48 -19.26 19.86
C PHE A 70 -12.35 -20.22 20.67
N ARG A 71 -11.77 -20.92 21.67
CA ARG A 71 -12.53 -21.84 22.54
C ARG A 71 -13.62 -21.13 23.34
N GLU A 72 -13.33 -19.94 23.84
CA GLU A 72 -14.31 -19.10 24.54
C GLU A 72 -15.48 -18.73 23.64
N THR A 73 -15.20 -18.38 22.38
CA THR A 73 -16.24 -18.05 21.40
C THR A 73 -17.13 -19.24 21.07
N VAL A 74 -16.54 -20.41 20.83
CA VAL A 74 -17.29 -21.66 20.60
C VAL A 74 -18.17 -22.00 21.81
N ALA A 75 -17.65 -21.84 23.04
CA ALA A 75 -18.42 -22.09 24.25
C ALA A 75 -19.58 -21.09 24.43
N ALA A 76 -19.35 -19.81 24.13
CA ALA A 76 -20.37 -18.77 24.21
C ALA A 76 -21.49 -18.95 23.17
N ALA A 77 -21.16 -19.47 21.98
CA ALA A 77 -22.14 -19.71 20.92
C ALA A 77 -23.25 -20.69 21.33
N LYS A 78 -22.96 -21.62 22.24
CA LYS A 78 -23.95 -22.57 22.79
C LYS A 78 -25.03 -21.91 23.65
N LYS A 79 -24.85 -20.64 24.04
CA LYS A 79 -25.78 -19.89 24.91
C LYS A 79 -26.85 -19.11 24.12
N GLY A 80 -26.91 -19.27 22.80
CA GLY A 80 -27.92 -18.65 21.93
C GLY A 80 -27.35 -17.61 20.96
N ALA A 81 -28.16 -17.19 19.99
CA ALA A 81 -27.74 -16.36 18.85
C ALA A 81 -27.07 -15.04 19.24
N LYS A 82 -27.65 -14.30 20.19
CA LYS A 82 -27.09 -13.02 20.67
C LYS A 82 -25.74 -13.19 21.35
N ALA A 83 -25.57 -14.27 22.11
CA ALA A 83 -24.30 -14.58 22.78
C ALA A 83 -23.22 -15.00 21.77
N LYS A 84 -23.63 -15.75 20.73
CA LYS A 84 -22.78 -16.11 19.59
C LYS A 84 -22.26 -14.86 18.88
N GLU A 85 -23.15 -13.99 18.39
CA GLU A 85 -22.78 -12.78 17.65
C GLU A 85 -21.80 -11.89 18.44
N ALA A 86 -22.09 -11.64 19.71
CA ALA A 86 -21.21 -10.85 20.57
C ALA A 86 -19.84 -11.51 20.79
N ALA A 87 -19.78 -12.83 20.89
CA ALA A 87 -18.53 -13.55 21.07
C ALA A 87 -17.70 -13.60 19.77
N GLU A 88 -18.35 -13.81 18.62
CA GLU A 88 -17.71 -13.76 17.31
C GLU A 88 -17.09 -12.39 17.04
N HIS A 89 -17.84 -11.31 17.29
CA HIS A 89 -17.33 -9.95 17.12
C HIS A 89 -16.11 -9.68 18.01
N ARG A 90 -16.10 -10.14 19.27
CA ARG A 90 -14.93 -10.02 20.17
C ARG A 90 -13.74 -10.83 19.66
N PHE A 91 -13.97 -12.03 19.12
CA PHE A 91 -12.93 -12.84 18.53
C PHE A 91 -12.31 -12.19 17.30
N PHE A 92 -13.14 -11.72 16.36
CA PHE A 92 -12.67 -11.01 15.15
C PHE A 92 -11.86 -9.76 15.52
N THR A 93 -12.36 -8.96 16.46
CA THR A 93 -11.63 -7.78 16.97
C THR A 93 -10.26 -8.16 17.52
N SER A 94 -10.19 -9.22 18.32
CA SER A 94 -8.94 -9.68 18.95
C SER A 94 -7.95 -10.23 17.93
N LEU A 95 -8.44 -11.04 17.00
CA LEU A 95 -7.65 -11.64 15.93
C LEU A 95 -7.06 -10.56 15.02
N VAL A 96 -7.90 -9.66 14.50
CA VAL A 96 -7.45 -8.57 13.63
C VAL A 96 -6.45 -7.68 14.37
N LYS A 97 -6.70 -7.32 15.63
CA LYS A 97 -5.74 -6.54 16.43
C LYS A 97 -4.37 -7.23 16.55
N VAL A 98 -4.34 -8.55 16.74
CA VAL A 98 -3.08 -9.31 16.81
C VAL A 98 -2.39 -9.37 15.45
N HIS A 99 -3.14 -9.64 14.37
CA HIS A 99 -2.63 -9.66 13.01
C HIS A 99 -2.00 -8.31 12.62
N ARG A 100 -2.70 -7.20 12.86
CA ARG A 100 -2.20 -5.84 12.60
C ARG A 100 -0.91 -5.53 13.37
N ALA A 101 -0.83 -5.96 14.63
CA ALA A 101 0.38 -5.82 15.43
C ALA A 101 1.55 -6.69 14.92
N ALA A 102 1.28 -7.81 14.23
CA ALA A 102 2.30 -8.60 13.54
C ALA A 102 2.85 -7.88 12.31
N GLU A 103 2.01 -7.12 11.61
CA GLU A 103 2.40 -6.27 10.46
C GLU A 103 3.05 -4.93 10.88
N GLY A 104 3.26 -4.70 12.18
CA GLY A 104 3.77 -3.42 12.70
C GLY A 104 2.80 -2.25 12.49
N ALA A 105 1.50 -2.53 12.33
CA ALA A 105 0.49 -1.54 12.00
C ALA A 105 -0.49 -1.30 13.16
N PRO A 106 -0.98 -0.06 13.36
CA PRO A 106 -1.97 0.20 14.39
C PRO A 106 -3.30 -0.47 14.05
N PHE A 107 -4.01 -0.88 15.10
CA PHE A 107 -5.40 -1.32 15.00
C PHE A 107 -6.33 -0.13 15.27
N THR A 108 -7.15 0.23 14.29
CA THR A 108 -8.06 1.39 14.35
C THR A 108 -9.53 0.98 14.49
N GLY A 109 -9.80 -0.28 14.81
CA GLY A 109 -11.14 -0.85 14.82
C GLY A 109 -11.37 -1.82 13.67
N LEU A 110 -12.40 -2.65 13.82
CA LEU A 110 -12.86 -3.56 12.78
C LEU A 110 -13.72 -2.77 11.80
N LYS A 111 -13.37 -2.77 10.51
CA LYS A 111 -14.05 -1.98 9.49
C LYS A 111 -15.31 -2.70 8.98
N PRO A 112 -16.36 -1.95 8.58
CA PRO A 112 -17.52 -2.53 7.93
C PRO A 112 -17.16 -3.27 6.65
N ALA A 113 -17.98 -4.27 6.29
CA ALA A 113 -17.89 -4.93 5.00
C ALA A 113 -18.17 -3.94 3.84
N GLY A 114 -17.65 -4.25 2.65
CA GLY A 114 -17.83 -3.44 1.44
C GLY A 114 -16.93 -2.21 1.37
N THR A 115 -15.91 -2.11 2.23
CA THR A 115 -14.94 -1.00 2.25
C THR A 115 -13.62 -1.32 1.55
N VAL A 116 -13.56 -2.45 0.83
CA VAL A 116 -12.37 -2.95 0.12
C VAL A 116 -12.23 -2.26 -1.23
N GLU A 117 -11.04 -1.77 -1.55
CA GLU A 117 -10.75 -1.19 -2.86
C GLU A 117 -10.97 -2.22 -3.99
N PRO A 118 -11.59 -1.84 -5.13
CA PRO A 118 -11.92 -2.78 -6.19
C PRO A 118 -10.76 -3.63 -6.71
N ALA A 119 -9.56 -3.04 -6.81
CA ALA A 119 -8.37 -3.75 -7.26
C ALA A 119 -7.90 -4.82 -6.25
N VAL A 120 -8.09 -4.57 -4.94
CA VAL A 120 -7.75 -5.54 -3.89
C VAL A 120 -8.77 -6.69 -3.90
N ALA A 121 -10.06 -6.36 -3.93
CA ALA A 121 -11.11 -7.38 -4.03
C ALA A 121 -10.96 -8.27 -5.29
N ALA A 122 -10.58 -7.68 -6.42
CA ALA A 122 -10.28 -8.41 -7.64
C ALA A 122 -9.05 -9.32 -7.49
N ALA A 123 -8.05 -8.93 -6.69
CA ALA A 123 -6.89 -9.75 -6.40
C ALA A 123 -7.23 -10.97 -5.55
N ASP A 124 -8.08 -10.81 -4.52
CA ASP A 124 -8.56 -11.94 -3.73
C ASP A 124 -9.41 -12.90 -4.57
N SER A 125 -10.29 -12.35 -5.41
CA SER A 125 -11.07 -13.14 -6.36
C SER A 125 -10.19 -13.92 -7.35
N ALA A 126 -9.09 -13.32 -7.81
CA ALA A 126 -8.13 -14.00 -8.67
C ALA A 126 -7.46 -15.19 -7.99
N LEU A 127 -7.09 -15.05 -6.70
CA LEU A 127 -6.53 -16.14 -5.91
C LEU A 127 -7.56 -17.25 -5.66
N ALA A 128 -8.80 -16.87 -5.34
CA ALA A 128 -9.87 -17.83 -5.07
C ALA A 128 -10.30 -18.61 -6.33
N SER A 129 -10.36 -17.94 -7.48
CA SER A 129 -10.76 -18.55 -8.76
C SER A 129 -9.60 -19.21 -9.52
N GLY A 130 -8.35 -18.93 -9.15
CA GLY A 130 -7.16 -19.36 -9.89
C GLY A 130 -6.94 -18.64 -11.21
N SER A 131 -7.62 -17.51 -11.46
CA SER A 131 -7.53 -16.75 -12.71
C SER A 131 -7.30 -15.27 -12.45
N SER A 132 -6.25 -14.70 -13.02
CA SER A 132 -5.92 -13.27 -12.92
C SER A 132 -6.60 -12.40 -13.99
N ALA A 133 -7.43 -12.96 -14.87
CA ALA A 133 -7.92 -12.27 -16.06
C ALA A 133 -8.69 -10.97 -15.74
N GLU A 134 -9.63 -11.02 -14.80
CA GLU A 134 -10.42 -9.85 -14.41
C GLU A 134 -9.56 -8.81 -13.67
N LEU A 135 -8.64 -9.26 -12.80
CA LEU A 135 -7.70 -8.38 -12.12
C LEU A 135 -6.84 -7.60 -13.13
N VAL A 136 -6.26 -8.31 -14.12
CA VAL A 136 -5.46 -7.70 -15.19
C VAL A 136 -6.29 -6.66 -15.93
N LYS A 137 -7.53 -7.00 -16.29
CA LYS A 137 -8.44 -6.07 -16.97
C LYS A 137 -8.71 -4.81 -16.14
N ILE A 138 -9.13 -4.96 -14.88
CA ILE A 138 -9.44 -3.83 -13.99
C ILE A 138 -8.25 -2.88 -13.85
N VAL A 139 -7.05 -3.43 -13.59
CA VAL A 139 -5.84 -2.62 -13.38
C VAL A 139 -5.42 -1.94 -14.68
N THR A 140 -5.37 -2.67 -15.80
CA THR A 140 -4.91 -2.12 -17.08
C THR A 140 -5.88 -1.10 -17.66
N ASP A 141 -7.19 -1.29 -17.50
CA ASP A 141 -8.20 -0.32 -17.93
C ASP A 141 -8.07 1.00 -17.17
N ALA A 142 -7.92 0.95 -15.84
CA ALA A 142 -7.72 2.12 -15.00
C ALA A 142 -6.42 2.87 -15.36
N VAL A 143 -5.33 2.12 -15.56
CA VAL A 143 -4.04 2.68 -16.00
C VAL A 143 -4.18 3.35 -17.36
N ALA A 144 -4.77 2.67 -18.34
CA ALA A 144 -4.93 3.19 -19.69
C ALA A 144 -5.82 4.44 -19.72
N ALA A 145 -6.91 4.47 -18.96
CA ALA A 145 -7.75 5.65 -18.80
C ALA A 145 -6.96 6.83 -18.21
N GLY A 146 -6.24 6.60 -17.11
CA GLY A 146 -5.44 7.65 -16.45
C GLY A 146 -4.29 8.20 -17.30
N ILE A 147 -3.70 7.37 -18.19
CA ILE A 147 -2.70 7.79 -19.18
C ILE A 147 -3.35 8.68 -20.24
N ARG A 148 -4.46 8.23 -20.85
CA ARG A 148 -5.16 8.98 -21.91
C ARG A 148 -5.62 10.36 -21.41
N GLU A 149 -6.28 10.40 -20.25
CA GLU A 149 -6.80 11.62 -19.65
C GLU A 149 -5.70 12.68 -19.44
N ARG A 150 -4.54 12.27 -18.93
CA ARG A 150 -3.40 13.17 -18.71
C ARG A 150 -2.72 13.55 -20.02
N PHE A 151 -2.57 12.62 -20.94
CA PHE A 151 -2.02 12.88 -22.26
C PHE A 151 -2.84 13.94 -23.00
N ASP A 152 -4.17 13.82 -23.02
CA ASP A 152 -5.07 14.76 -23.68
C ASP A 152 -4.93 16.17 -23.10
N ARG A 153 -4.81 16.30 -21.76
CA ARG A 153 -4.53 17.59 -21.10
C ARG A 153 -3.20 18.20 -21.56
N VAL A 154 -2.13 17.42 -21.60
CA VAL A 154 -0.81 17.91 -22.03
C VAL A 154 -0.84 18.28 -23.52
N ALA A 155 -1.46 17.44 -24.35
CA ALA A 155 -1.57 17.65 -25.78
C ALA A 155 -2.33 18.94 -26.10
N GLU A 156 -3.42 19.22 -25.38
CA GLU A 156 -4.17 20.46 -25.52
C GLU A 156 -3.34 21.67 -25.07
N ALA A 157 -2.77 21.64 -23.86
CA ALA A 157 -1.95 22.75 -23.36
C ALA A 157 -0.72 23.03 -24.26
N LYS A 158 -0.16 21.98 -24.90
CA LYS A 158 0.97 22.07 -25.82
C LYS A 158 0.65 22.95 -27.04
N LYS A 159 -0.60 22.97 -27.52
CA LYS A 159 -1.00 23.79 -28.68
C LYS A 159 -0.81 25.29 -28.43
N HIS A 160 -0.94 25.71 -27.17
CA HIS A 160 -0.92 27.10 -26.75
C HIS A 160 0.36 27.51 -26.01
N LYS A 161 1.32 26.60 -25.84
CA LYS A 161 2.43 26.76 -24.90
C LYS A 161 3.31 28.00 -25.16
N ASP A 162 3.37 28.47 -26.41
CA ASP A 162 4.22 29.58 -26.85
C ASP A 162 3.43 30.90 -27.02
N GLU A 163 2.12 30.91 -26.75
CA GLU A 163 1.27 32.10 -26.88
C GLU A 163 1.51 33.13 -25.77
N SER A 164 1.93 32.67 -24.59
CA SER A 164 2.32 33.53 -23.47
C SER A 164 3.09 32.74 -22.41
N VAL A 165 3.82 33.44 -21.53
CA VAL A 165 4.48 32.82 -20.37
C VAL A 165 3.47 32.07 -19.48
N ALA A 166 2.24 32.58 -19.33
CA ALA A 166 1.20 31.93 -18.55
C ALA A 166 0.73 30.61 -19.20
N ALA A 167 0.55 30.61 -20.53
CA ALA A 167 0.19 29.40 -21.27
C ALA A 167 1.33 28.35 -21.23
N GLY A 168 2.58 28.79 -21.39
CA GLY A 168 3.75 27.93 -21.24
C GLY A 168 3.85 27.27 -19.86
N ARG A 169 3.56 28.02 -18.77
CA ARG A 169 3.53 27.47 -17.41
C ARG A 169 2.42 26.42 -17.23
N LYS A 170 1.24 26.63 -17.82
CA LYS A 170 0.16 25.62 -17.80
C LYS A 170 0.58 24.33 -18.52
N TYR A 171 1.24 24.45 -19.67
CA TYR A 171 1.81 23.30 -20.38
C TYR A 171 2.84 22.56 -19.54
N VAL A 172 3.81 23.27 -18.96
CA VAL A 172 4.86 22.64 -18.12
C VAL A 172 4.26 21.91 -16.92
N ALA A 173 3.29 22.51 -16.24
CA ALA A 173 2.62 21.87 -15.10
C ALA A 173 1.94 20.56 -15.50
N ALA A 174 1.17 20.56 -16.61
CA ALA A 174 0.54 19.37 -17.13
C ALA A 174 1.58 18.31 -17.57
N TYR A 175 2.66 18.74 -18.24
CA TYR A 175 3.72 17.86 -18.71
C TYR A 175 4.42 17.13 -17.55
N VAL A 176 4.77 17.86 -16.48
CA VAL A 176 5.39 17.26 -15.28
C VAL A 176 4.45 16.28 -14.59
N GLU A 177 3.16 16.63 -14.45
CA GLU A 177 2.17 15.70 -13.86
C GLU A 177 2.07 14.40 -14.67
N TYR A 178 1.94 14.51 -16.00
CA TYR A 178 1.82 13.36 -16.89
C TYR A 178 3.07 12.47 -16.87
N THR A 179 4.26 13.07 -17.00
CA THR A 179 5.52 12.30 -17.04
C THR A 179 5.80 11.60 -15.73
N HIS A 180 5.63 12.27 -14.59
CA HIS A 180 5.74 11.61 -13.27
C HIS A 180 4.70 10.51 -13.08
N TYR A 181 3.47 10.67 -13.61
CA TYR A 181 2.45 9.62 -13.52
C TYR A 181 2.86 8.37 -14.29
N VAL A 182 3.31 8.52 -15.54
CA VAL A 182 3.76 7.39 -16.37
C VAL A 182 5.02 6.73 -15.79
N GLU A 183 5.98 7.51 -15.30
CA GLU A 183 7.19 6.99 -14.67
C GLU A 183 6.88 6.11 -13.46
N ARG A 184 5.99 6.55 -12.56
CA ARG A 184 5.59 5.74 -11.40
C ARG A 184 4.96 4.42 -11.82
N LEU A 185 4.02 4.46 -12.76
CA LEU A 185 3.38 3.24 -13.27
C LEU A 185 4.38 2.27 -13.88
N HIS A 186 5.34 2.77 -14.66
CA HIS A 186 6.37 1.95 -15.27
C HIS A 186 7.28 1.31 -14.23
N ARG A 187 7.74 2.10 -13.24
CA ARG A 187 8.55 1.59 -12.13
C ARG A 187 7.83 0.54 -11.29
N ASP A 188 6.55 0.75 -11.00
CA ASP A 188 5.74 -0.22 -10.27
C ASP A 188 5.58 -1.53 -11.07
N ALA A 189 5.45 -1.44 -12.40
CA ALA A 189 5.37 -2.60 -13.29
C ALA A 189 6.70 -3.36 -13.45
N GLU A 190 7.85 -2.66 -13.43
CA GLU A 190 9.18 -3.27 -13.50
C GLU A 190 9.67 -3.84 -12.15
N GLY A 191 8.89 -3.69 -11.08
CA GLY A 191 9.29 -4.13 -9.74
C GLY A 191 10.34 -3.23 -9.09
N HIS A 192 10.54 -2.01 -9.61
CA HIS A 192 11.38 -0.97 -8.99
C HIS A 192 10.65 -0.20 -7.87
N ALA A 193 9.64 -0.84 -7.27
CA ALA A 193 8.96 -0.33 -6.10
C ALA A 193 9.99 -0.14 -4.98
N ALA A 194 9.96 1.01 -4.31
CA ALA A 194 10.81 1.23 -3.15
C ALA A 194 10.46 0.19 -2.08
N HIS A 195 11.33 -0.80 -1.89
CA HIS A 195 11.24 -1.73 -0.78
C HIS A 195 11.32 -0.90 0.51
N HIS A 196 10.21 -0.80 1.24
CA HIS A 196 10.25 -0.38 2.63
C HIS A 196 10.81 -1.53 3.46
N GLY A 197 12.14 -1.63 3.51
CA GLY A 197 12.88 -2.58 4.33
C GLY A 197 14.04 -1.90 5.02
N GLY A 198 13.82 -1.37 6.24
CA GLY A 198 14.85 -1.05 7.23
C GLY A 198 15.88 0.04 6.87
N PRO A 199 16.63 0.56 7.84
CA PRO A 199 17.75 1.44 7.56
C PRO A 199 18.87 0.58 6.96
N ASP A 200 19.07 0.65 5.64
CA ASP A 200 20.27 0.10 5.04
C ASP A 200 21.47 0.89 5.54
N GLY A 201 22.13 0.25 6.51
CA GLY A 201 23.44 0.64 7.01
C GLY A 201 24.39 0.74 5.83
N THR A 202 24.98 1.92 5.74
CA THR A 202 26.16 2.22 4.96
C THR A 202 27.17 1.08 5.10
N LYS A 203 27.41 0.34 4.02
CA LYS A 203 28.64 -0.43 3.87
C LYS A 203 29.34 0.04 2.60
N ALA A 204 30.29 0.94 2.81
CA ALA A 204 31.32 1.25 1.85
C ALA A 204 32.07 -0.05 1.47
N PRO A 205 32.52 -0.20 0.21
CA PRO A 205 33.35 -1.33 -0.17
C PRO A 205 34.76 -1.17 0.44
N HIS A 206 35.13 -2.10 1.32
CA HIS A 206 36.50 -2.31 1.74
C HIS A 206 37.31 -2.88 0.57
N GLY A 207 38.29 -2.11 0.10
CA GLY A 207 39.33 -2.61 -0.79
C GLY A 207 40.32 -3.47 0.01
N HIS A 208 40.42 -4.75 -0.32
CA HIS A 208 41.55 -5.59 0.04
C HIS A 208 42.52 -5.63 -1.14
N GLY A 209 43.69 -5.04 -0.96
CA GLY A 209 44.85 -5.20 -1.83
C GLY A 209 46.04 -5.59 -0.98
N ASP A 210 46.16 -6.88 -0.66
CA ASP A 210 47.37 -7.45 -0.09
C ASP A 210 48.00 -8.36 -1.14
N ALA A 211 49.15 -7.94 -1.66
CA ALA A 211 50.06 -8.79 -2.42
C ALA A 211 51.47 -8.55 -1.90
N HIS A 212 51.79 -9.16 -0.75
CA HIS A 212 53.16 -9.41 -0.33
C HIS A 212 53.59 -10.77 -0.86
N ALA A 213 54.36 -10.78 -1.95
CA ALA A 213 55.18 -11.92 -2.34
C ALA A 213 56.61 -11.68 -1.85
N SER A 214 57.01 -12.42 -0.81
CA SER A 214 58.39 -12.57 -0.39
C SER A 214 58.96 -13.85 -1.00
N HIS A 215 60.12 -13.80 -1.64
CA HIS A 215 61.06 -14.93 -1.72
C HIS A 215 62.47 -14.32 -1.78
N GLY A 216 63.30 -14.65 -0.80
CA GLY A 216 64.71 -14.30 -0.77
C GLY A 216 65.58 -15.43 -1.30
N HIS A 217 66.67 -15.08 -1.98
CA HIS A 217 68.06 -15.37 -1.60
C HIS A 217 69.00 -14.55 -2.49
#